data_AF-A0A453RHH4-F1
#
_entry.id   AF-A0A453RHH4-F1
#
_cell.length_a   1.000
_cell.length_b   1.000
_cell.length_c   1.000
_cell.angle_alpha   90.00
_cell.angle_beta   90.00
_cell.angle_gamma   90.00
#
_symmetry.space_group_name_H-M   'P 1'
#
loop_
_entity.id
_entity.type
_entity.pdbx_description
1 polymer ?
#
loop_
_entity_poly.entity_id
_entity_poly.type
_entity_poly.pdbx_seq_one_letter_code
_entity_poly.pdbx_strand_id
1 'polypeptide(L)'
;FFHDNTDVMIPLFLSTAHFAGEVQLLITNYKPWWVAKFAPLLKKLSNYEVINFEKEEEVHCFPGGQLGLYRDRDLIIGPHPTRNPRNLTMVDYNRFLRRAFGLPRDAPAVLGEKMAVRPKMLMIERKGTRKLLNLRAVQALCEELGFEVTVAEAGADVRAFAETVNAADVLLAVHGAGLTNQIFLPTGAVLVQIVPWGKMDWMATNFYGQPARDMQLRYVEYYVSEEETTLKDKYSRDHYVFKNPMQIHAGGWPALAEIVMKQDVMVNVTRFKPFLLKALDQLQD
;
A
#
# COMPACT_ATOMS: atom_id res chain seq x y z
N PHE A 1 -1.61 9.93 -0.46
CA PHE A 1 -1.86 8.67 0.28
C PHE A 1 -0.58 7.90 0.55
N PHE A 2 0.22 7.53 -0.46
CA PHE A 2 1.54 6.88 -0.25
C PHE A 2 2.41 7.69 0.73
N HIS A 3 2.78 8.92 0.34
CA HIS A 3 3.60 9.82 1.17
C HIS A 3 2.97 10.15 2.53
N ASP A 4 1.65 10.33 2.59
CA ASP A 4 0.95 10.54 3.87
C ASP A 4 1.24 9.42 4.87
N ASN A 5 1.32 8.16 4.41
CA ASN A 5 1.58 7.03 5.28
C ASN A 5 3.07 6.79 5.50
N THR A 6 3.87 6.75 4.43
CA THR A 6 5.30 6.43 4.51
C THR A 6 6.09 7.50 5.23
N ASP A 7 5.77 8.78 4.98
CA ASP A 7 6.58 9.90 5.44
C ASP A 7 6.04 10.50 6.74
N VAL A 8 4.75 10.26 7.06
CA VAL A 8 4.10 10.88 8.22
C VAL A 8 3.43 9.87 9.14
N MET A 9 2.39 9.15 8.72
CA MET A 9 1.57 8.36 9.67
C MET A 9 2.30 7.19 10.33
N ILE A 10 3.10 6.43 9.60
CA ILE A 10 3.89 5.32 10.17
C ILE A 10 4.97 5.87 11.11
N PRO A 11 5.82 6.84 10.70
CA PRO A 11 6.78 7.49 11.60
C PRO A 11 6.13 8.14 12.83
N LEU A 12 4.96 8.75 12.67
CA LEU A 12 4.20 9.36 13.77
C LEU A 12 3.75 8.28 14.75
N PHE A 13 3.13 7.20 14.28
CA PHE A 13 2.76 6.06 15.14
C PHE A 13 3.96 5.50 15.91
N LEU A 14 5.08 5.25 15.22
CA LEU A 14 6.30 4.76 15.87
C LEU A 14 6.77 5.70 16.99
N SER A 15 6.67 7.01 16.74
CA SER A 15 7.11 8.05 17.68
C SER A 15 6.14 8.23 18.84
N THR A 16 4.84 7.99 18.66
CA THR A 16 3.83 8.40 19.66
C THR A 16 3.07 7.27 20.33
N ALA A 17 3.02 6.06 19.75
CA ALA A 17 2.17 4.96 20.25
C ALA A 17 2.41 4.63 21.72
N HIS A 18 3.63 4.81 22.21
CA HIS A 18 4.02 4.51 23.58
C HIS A 18 3.54 5.51 24.63
N PHE A 19 3.10 6.71 24.22
CA PHE A 19 2.52 7.69 25.12
C PHE A 19 1.04 7.41 25.43
N ALA A 20 0.42 6.43 24.75
CA ALA A 20 -0.95 5.99 25.01
C ALA A 20 -2.00 7.13 25.01
N GLY A 21 -1.82 8.13 24.13
CA GLY A 21 -2.69 9.32 24.05
C GLY A 21 -2.15 10.53 24.80
N GLU A 22 -1.22 10.35 25.75
CA GLU A 22 -0.63 11.43 26.55
C GLU A 22 0.51 12.15 25.82
N VAL A 23 0.20 12.69 24.64
CA VAL A 23 1.14 13.43 23.80
C VAL A 23 0.41 14.53 23.03
N GLN A 24 0.88 15.76 23.12
CA GLN A 24 0.38 16.86 22.31
C GLN A 24 1.02 16.81 20.91
N LEU A 25 0.19 16.88 19.86
CA LEU A 25 0.68 16.95 18.49
C LEU A 25 0.71 18.41 18.03
N LEU A 26 1.88 18.87 17.56
CA LEU A 26 2.09 20.18 16.95
C LEU A 26 2.51 19.97 15.50
N ILE A 27 1.78 20.57 14.56
CA ILE A 27 2.04 20.38 13.13
C ILE A 27 2.52 21.70 12.51
N THR A 28 3.70 21.66 11.90
CA THR A 28 4.20 22.70 10.99
C THR A 28 3.67 22.45 9.57
N ASN A 29 3.55 23.50 8.74
CA ASN A 29 2.92 23.44 7.42
C ASN A 29 1.50 22.85 7.47
N TYR A 30 0.74 23.29 8.47
CA TYR A 30 -0.59 22.76 8.79
C TYR A 30 -1.54 22.86 7.60
N LYS A 31 -2.14 21.72 7.23
CA LYS A 31 -3.18 21.64 6.21
C LYS A 31 -4.48 21.15 6.85
N PRO A 32 -5.52 22.00 6.98
CA PRO A 32 -6.78 21.60 7.63
C PRO A 32 -7.42 20.37 6.99
N TRP A 33 -7.40 20.28 5.66
CA TRP A 33 -7.94 19.13 4.92
C TRP A 33 -7.20 17.82 5.22
N TRP A 34 -5.89 17.87 5.51
CA TRP A 34 -5.09 16.69 5.83
C TRP A 34 -5.38 16.20 7.25
N VAL A 35 -5.49 17.14 8.20
CA VAL A 35 -5.88 16.82 9.58
C VAL A 35 -7.28 16.23 9.62
N ALA A 36 -8.23 16.80 8.87
CA ALA A 36 -9.58 16.25 8.75
C ALA A 36 -9.57 14.83 8.15
N LYS A 37 -8.78 14.61 7.09
CA LYS A 37 -8.62 13.30 6.43
C LYS A 37 -8.12 12.21 7.39
N PHE A 38 -7.17 12.54 8.27
CA PHE A 38 -6.55 11.60 9.20
C PHE A 38 -7.03 11.74 10.65
N ALA A 39 -8.12 12.48 10.88
CA ALA A 39 -8.67 12.72 12.21
C ALA A 39 -8.89 11.42 13.02
N PRO A 40 -9.39 10.31 12.46
CA PRO A 40 -9.52 9.05 13.21
C PRO A 40 -8.19 8.52 13.75
N LEU A 41 -7.10 8.67 12.99
CA LEU A 41 -5.76 8.24 13.42
C LEU A 41 -5.20 9.19 14.47
N LEU A 42 -5.28 10.51 14.22
CA LEU A 42 -4.72 11.53 15.10
C LEU A 42 -5.39 11.48 16.48
N LYS A 43 -6.72 11.35 16.54
CA LYS A 43 -7.49 11.18 17.78
C LYS A 43 -7.21 9.87 18.51
N LYS A 44 -6.64 8.87 17.82
CA LYS A 44 -6.23 7.61 18.44
C LYS A 44 -4.79 7.65 18.97
N LEU A 45 -3.97 8.57 18.46
CA LEU A 45 -2.59 8.79 18.92
C LEU A 45 -2.49 9.80 20.06
N SER A 46 -3.42 10.75 20.14
CA SER A 46 -3.44 11.82 21.12
C SER A 46 -4.83 12.02 21.71
N ASN A 47 -4.89 12.25 23.03
CA ASN A 47 -6.09 12.66 23.76
C ASN A 47 -6.35 14.18 23.65
N TYR A 48 -5.46 14.91 22.99
CA TYR A 48 -5.50 16.36 22.83
C TYR A 48 -5.76 16.76 21.37
N GLU A 49 -6.32 17.95 21.17
CA GLU A 49 -6.53 18.49 19.82
C GLU A 49 -5.20 18.87 19.16
N VAL A 50 -5.10 18.68 17.85
CA VAL A 50 -3.88 18.98 17.11
C VAL A 50 -3.65 20.49 17.03
N ILE A 51 -2.47 20.95 17.43
CA ILE A 51 -2.10 22.37 17.38
C ILE A 51 -1.55 22.71 15.99
N ASN A 52 -2.10 23.78 15.41
CA ASN A 52 -1.51 24.44 14.24
C ASN A 52 -0.38 25.37 14.71
N PHE A 53 0.85 24.91 14.58
CA PHE A 53 2.02 25.64 15.07
C PHE A 53 2.19 27.03 14.41
N GLU A 54 1.75 27.19 13.16
CA GLU A 54 1.90 28.45 12.41
C GLU A 54 0.91 29.53 12.86
N LYS A 55 -0.12 29.17 13.63
CA LYS A 55 -1.15 30.09 14.15
C LYS A 55 -1.19 30.12 15.67
N GLU A 56 -0.22 29.49 16.32
CA GLU A 56 -0.17 29.43 17.77
C GLU A 56 0.48 30.71 18.31
N GLU A 57 -0.21 31.36 19.24
CA GLU A 57 0.25 32.62 19.88
C GLU A 57 0.55 32.40 21.37
N GLU A 58 0.13 31.27 21.94
CA GLU A 58 0.35 30.94 23.34
C GLU A 58 1.66 30.17 23.57
N VAL A 59 2.20 30.30 24.79
CA VAL A 59 3.37 29.54 25.23
C VAL A 59 2.91 28.22 25.84
N HIS A 60 3.27 27.11 25.19
CA HIS A 60 2.99 25.77 25.68
C HIS A 60 4.22 25.17 26.38
N CYS A 61 4.06 24.71 27.63
CA CYS A 61 5.14 24.11 28.42
C CYS A 61 4.95 22.59 28.55
N PHE A 62 5.95 21.82 28.10
CA PHE A 62 5.94 20.35 28.19
C PHE A 62 7.21 19.86 28.93
N PRO A 63 7.14 18.73 29.67
CA PRO A 63 8.30 18.18 30.36
C PRO A 63 9.36 17.58 29.41
N GLY A 64 9.02 17.38 28.14
CA GLY A 64 9.90 16.89 27.10
C GLY A 64 9.22 16.98 25.74
N GLY A 65 9.98 16.76 24.66
CA GLY A 65 9.45 16.82 23.30
C GLY A 65 10.35 16.15 22.29
N GLN A 66 9.78 15.85 21.12
CA GLN A 66 10.49 15.33 19.96
C GLN A 66 10.25 16.27 18.78
N LEU A 67 11.32 16.70 18.13
CA LEU A 67 11.24 17.47 16.90
C LEU A 67 11.47 16.56 15.69
N GLY A 68 10.49 16.53 14.79
CA GLY A 68 10.55 15.71 13.59
C GLY A 68 10.17 14.24 13.82
N LEU A 69 10.11 13.51 12.72
CA LEU A 69 9.72 12.11 12.70
C LEU A 69 10.88 11.26 12.17
N TYR A 70 10.99 10.04 12.70
CA TYR A 70 11.96 9.08 12.20
C TYR A 70 11.31 8.11 11.21
N ARG A 71 11.77 8.14 9.95
CA ARG A 71 11.35 7.23 8.89
C ARG A 71 12.45 6.18 8.66
N ASP A 72 12.07 4.90 8.66
CA ASP A 72 12.92 3.83 8.12
C ASP A 72 12.83 3.84 6.58
N ARG A 73 12.10 2.88 6.01
CA ARG A 73 11.81 2.77 4.57
C ARG A 73 10.31 2.81 4.32
N ASP A 74 9.94 2.81 3.05
CA ASP A 74 8.53 2.86 2.65
C ASP A 74 7.77 1.66 3.24
N LEU A 75 6.75 1.96 4.05
CA LEU A 75 5.84 0.98 4.65
C LEU A 75 6.53 -0.06 5.56
N ILE A 76 7.63 0.32 6.21
CA ILE A 76 8.38 -0.54 7.13
C ILE A 76 8.57 0.15 8.48
N ILE A 77 8.50 -0.64 9.56
CA ILE A 77 9.05 -0.29 10.87
C ILE A 77 10.15 -1.32 11.18
N GLY A 78 11.39 -0.86 11.26
CA GLY A 78 12.54 -1.72 11.51
C GLY A 78 12.86 -1.87 13.01
N PRO A 79 13.46 -3.01 13.42
CA PRO A 79 14.01 -3.12 14.77
C PRO A 79 15.18 -2.14 14.92
N HIS A 80 15.19 -1.36 16.01
CA HIS A 80 16.28 -0.44 16.27
C HIS A 80 16.39 -0.08 17.75
N PRO A 81 17.59 -0.15 18.38
CA PRO A 81 17.73 0.00 19.84
C PRO A 81 17.27 1.35 20.39
N THR A 82 17.47 2.45 19.65
CA THR A 82 17.09 3.80 20.13
C THR A 82 15.80 4.35 19.51
N ARG A 83 15.56 4.10 18.21
CA ARG A 83 14.42 4.64 17.45
C ARG A 83 13.17 3.78 17.55
N ASN A 84 13.34 2.48 17.78
CA ASN A 84 12.26 1.53 18.02
C ASN A 84 12.61 0.61 19.21
N PRO A 85 12.87 1.17 20.41
CA PRO A 85 13.30 0.40 21.58
C PRO A 85 12.21 -0.58 22.08
N ARG A 86 10.97 -0.39 21.62
CA ARG A 86 9.80 -1.19 21.99
C ARG A 86 9.49 -2.28 20.97
N ASN A 87 10.31 -2.39 19.93
CA ASN A 87 10.16 -3.39 18.87
C ASN A 87 8.76 -3.40 18.24
N LEU A 88 8.19 -2.20 18.02
CA LEU A 88 6.94 -2.04 17.29
C LEU A 88 7.12 -2.54 15.85
N THR A 89 6.06 -3.09 15.29
CA THR A 89 6.06 -3.71 13.95
C THR A 89 4.96 -3.12 13.07
N MET A 90 5.00 -3.44 11.78
CA MET A 90 3.89 -3.10 10.88
C MET A 90 2.59 -3.85 11.23
N VAL A 91 2.66 -4.98 11.93
CA VAL A 91 1.48 -5.67 12.49
C VAL A 91 0.85 -4.86 13.62
N ASP A 92 1.66 -4.22 14.47
CA ASP A 92 1.16 -3.30 15.49
C ASP A 92 0.50 -2.07 14.88
N TYR A 93 1.09 -1.55 13.79
CA TYR A 93 0.50 -0.46 13.02
C TYR A 93 -0.85 -0.86 12.39
N ASN A 94 -0.95 -2.04 11.76
CA ASN A 94 -2.23 -2.56 11.26
C ASN A 94 -3.28 -2.68 12.37
N ARG A 95 -2.92 -3.20 13.54
CA ARG A 95 -3.82 -3.28 14.70
C ARG A 95 -4.29 -1.90 15.16
N PHE A 96 -3.40 -0.91 15.14
CA PHE A 96 -3.73 0.48 15.41
C PHE A 96 -4.73 1.04 14.38
N LEU A 97 -4.47 0.86 13.08
CA LEU A 97 -5.37 1.29 12.00
C LEU A 97 -6.76 0.67 12.14
N ARG A 98 -6.82 -0.64 12.42
CA ARG A 98 -8.09 -1.36 12.64
C ARG A 98 -8.88 -0.74 13.78
N ARG A 99 -8.23 -0.44 14.92
CA ARG A 99 -8.89 0.20 16.07
C ARG A 99 -9.34 1.64 15.77
N ALA A 100 -8.54 2.39 15.01
CA ALA A 100 -8.82 3.78 14.71
C ALA A 100 -9.99 3.94 13.70
N PHE A 101 -10.08 3.05 12.73
CA PHE A 101 -11.15 3.07 11.71
C PHE A 101 -12.33 2.14 12.03
N GLY A 102 -12.24 1.28 13.05
CA GLY A 102 -13.28 0.32 13.41
C GLY A 102 -13.35 -0.89 12.47
N LEU A 103 -12.21 -1.32 11.93
CA LEU A 103 -12.12 -2.40 10.94
C LEU A 103 -12.18 -3.77 11.65
N PRO A 104 -13.17 -4.62 11.35
CA PRO A 104 -13.43 -5.81 12.16
C PRO A 104 -12.45 -6.96 11.90
N ARG A 105 -11.95 -7.15 10.66
CA ARG A 105 -11.23 -8.37 10.28
C ARG A 105 -9.73 -8.31 10.62
N ASP A 106 -9.22 -9.32 11.35
CA ASP A 106 -7.78 -9.58 11.55
C ASP A 106 -7.24 -10.65 10.60
N ALA A 107 -8.08 -11.57 10.13
CA ALA A 107 -7.65 -12.67 9.28
C ALA A 107 -8.51 -12.78 7.99
N PRO A 108 -7.93 -13.32 6.90
CA PRO A 108 -8.69 -13.69 5.72
C PRO A 108 -9.66 -14.84 6.04
N ALA A 109 -10.61 -15.09 5.16
CA ALA A 109 -11.52 -16.22 5.28
C ALA A 109 -10.70 -17.51 5.08
N VAL A 110 -10.70 -18.40 6.07
CA VAL A 110 -10.03 -19.69 5.97
C VAL A 110 -10.81 -20.56 5.01
N LEU A 111 -10.17 -21.01 3.92
CA LEU A 111 -10.85 -21.76 2.88
C LEU A 111 -11.21 -23.19 3.28
N GLY A 112 -10.55 -23.78 4.28
CA GLY A 112 -10.76 -25.17 4.71
C GLY A 112 -10.60 -26.19 3.58
N GLU A 113 -10.80 -27.48 3.87
CA GLU A 113 -10.75 -28.55 2.83
C GLU A 113 -11.88 -28.43 1.79
N LYS A 114 -12.93 -27.67 2.09
CA LYS A 114 -14.00 -27.31 1.15
C LYS A 114 -14.18 -25.81 1.21
N MET A 115 -13.96 -25.13 0.07
CA MET A 115 -14.27 -23.71 -0.14
C MET A 115 -15.77 -23.47 0.10
N ALA A 116 -16.20 -23.38 1.36
CA ALA A 116 -17.59 -23.11 1.72
C ALA A 116 -17.96 -21.66 1.36
N VAL A 117 -16.96 -20.78 1.23
CA VAL A 117 -17.08 -19.36 0.87
C VAL A 117 -16.02 -19.03 -0.18
N ARG A 118 -16.40 -18.25 -1.20
CA ARG A 118 -15.47 -17.75 -2.22
C ARG A 118 -14.55 -16.68 -1.62
N PRO A 119 -13.22 -16.73 -1.82
CA PRO A 119 -12.33 -15.66 -1.37
C PRO A 119 -12.67 -14.32 -2.02
N LYS A 120 -12.67 -13.27 -1.22
CA LYS A 120 -12.96 -11.91 -1.69
C LYS A 120 -11.69 -11.27 -2.24
N MET A 121 -11.72 -10.92 -3.52
CA MET A 121 -10.64 -10.19 -4.17
C MET A 121 -11.07 -8.74 -4.40
N LEU A 122 -10.27 -7.80 -3.90
CA LEU A 122 -10.35 -6.40 -4.28
C LEU A 122 -9.35 -6.12 -5.40
N MET A 123 -9.83 -5.64 -6.54
CA MET A 123 -9.00 -5.10 -7.62
C MET A 123 -8.99 -3.58 -7.55
N ILE A 124 -7.81 -2.98 -7.39
CA ILE A 124 -7.70 -1.51 -7.43
C ILE A 124 -7.57 -1.03 -8.87
N GLU A 125 -8.61 -0.35 -9.35
CA GLU A 125 -8.60 0.36 -10.62
C GLU A 125 -7.90 1.73 -10.49
N ARG A 126 -7.28 2.17 -11.58
CA ARG A 126 -6.65 3.49 -11.70
C ARG A 126 -7.18 4.19 -12.95
N LYS A 127 -7.65 5.43 -12.83
CA LYS A 127 -8.11 6.23 -13.98
C LYS A 127 -7.03 7.11 -14.62
N GLY A 128 -5.95 7.39 -13.90
CA GLY A 128 -4.84 8.25 -14.35
C GLY A 128 -3.80 7.50 -15.18
N THR A 129 -2.73 7.04 -14.55
CA THR A 129 -1.67 6.22 -15.16
C THR A 129 -1.57 4.85 -14.50
N ARG A 130 -0.91 3.88 -15.16
CA ARG A 130 -0.78 2.49 -14.73
C ARG A 130 -2.12 1.77 -14.67
N LYS A 131 -2.95 2.04 -15.68
CA LYS A 131 -4.24 1.37 -15.86
C LYS A 131 -4.01 -0.09 -16.24
N LEU A 132 -4.91 -0.95 -15.78
CA LEU A 132 -5.06 -2.30 -16.31
C LEU A 132 -6.06 -2.23 -17.48
N LEU A 133 -5.56 -2.17 -18.71
CA LEU A 133 -6.37 -1.89 -19.90
C LEU A 133 -7.41 -2.96 -20.20
N ASN A 134 -7.13 -4.21 -19.85
CA ASN A 134 -8.03 -5.34 -20.00
C ASN A 134 -8.65 -5.78 -18.67
N LEU A 135 -8.97 -4.82 -17.80
CA LEU A 135 -9.55 -5.04 -16.47
C LEU A 135 -10.70 -6.06 -16.47
N ARG A 136 -11.65 -5.94 -17.41
CA ARG A 136 -12.80 -6.86 -17.52
C ARG A 136 -12.37 -8.31 -17.78
N ALA A 137 -11.36 -8.53 -18.62
CA ALA A 137 -10.86 -9.86 -18.92
C ALA A 137 -10.13 -10.48 -17.71
N VAL A 138 -9.38 -9.67 -16.97
CA VAL A 138 -8.73 -10.11 -15.72
C VAL A 138 -9.77 -10.41 -14.64
N GLN A 139 -10.78 -9.56 -14.47
CA GLN A 139 -11.90 -9.79 -13.56
C GLN A 139 -12.61 -11.11 -13.89
N ALA A 140 -12.97 -11.33 -15.15
CA ALA A 140 -13.65 -12.56 -15.58
C ALA A 140 -12.81 -13.81 -15.30
N LEU A 141 -11.48 -13.75 -15.50
CA LEU A 141 -10.59 -14.84 -15.13
C LEU A 141 -10.56 -15.08 -13.62
N CYS A 142 -10.52 -14.04 -12.79
CA CYS A 142 -10.56 -14.20 -11.34
C CYS A 142 -11.89 -14.83 -10.88
N GLU A 143 -13.02 -14.42 -11.45
CA GLU A 143 -14.33 -15.00 -11.17
C GLU A 143 -14.42 -16.48 -11.62
N GLU A 144 -13.87 -16.82 -12.79
CA GLU A 144 -13.76 -18.21 -13.29
C GLU A 144 -12.95 -19.08 -12.32
N LEU A 145 -11.88 -18.53 -11.74
CA LEU A 145 -11.03 -19.20 -10.76
C LEU A 145 -11.65 -19.31 -9.35
N GLY A 146 -12.84 -18.73 -9.13
CA GLY A 146 -13.59 -18.89 -7.89
C GLY A 146 -13.48 -17.73 -6.90
N PHE A 147 -12.89 -16.59 -7.28
CA PHE A 147 -12.90 -15.38 -6.47
C PHE A 147 -14.27 -14.67 -6.53
N GLU A 148 -14.67 -14.05 -5.43
CA GLU A 148 -15.70 -12.99 -5.41
C GLU A 148 -14.98 -11.65 -5.63
N VAL A 149 -15.14 -11.05 -6.81
CA VAL A 149 -14.35 -9.88 -7.20
C VAL A 149 -15.11 -8.58 -6.98
N THR A 150 -14.47 -7.64 -6.29
CA THR A 150 -14.88 -6.24 -6.22
C THR A 150 -13.83 -5.37 -6.91
N VAL A 151 -14.26 -4.46 -7.77
CA VAL A 151 -13.38 -3.47 -8.41
C VAL A 151 -13.67 -2.11 -7.78
N ALA A 152 -12.63 -1.42 -7.31
CA ALA A 152 -12.78 -0.07 -6.76
C ALA A 152 -11.59 0.82 -7.08
N GLU A 153 -11.84 2.12 -7.20
CA GLU A 153 -10.81 3.15 -7.22
C GLU A 153 -10.65 3.73 -5.82
N ALA A 154 -9.41 3.97 -5.39
CA ALA A 154 -9.14 4.62 -4.11
C ALA A 154 -9.71 6.06 -4.11
N GLY A 155 -10.73 6.28 -3.29
CA GLY A 155 -11.39 7.58 -3.13
C GLY A 155 -10.70 8.49 -2.10
N ALA A 156 -11.28 9.69 -1.91
CA ALA A 156 -10.82 10.63 -0.88
C ALA A 156 -11.19 10.19 0.55
N ASP A 157 -12.28 9.43 0.70
CA ASP A 157 -12.70 8.86 1.97
C ASP A 157 -11.82 7.64 2.33
N VAL A 158 -10.85 7.90 3.20
CA VAL A 158 -9.90 6.89 3.66
C VAL A 158 -10.60 5.80 4.46
N ARG A 159 -11.62 6.13 5.27
CA ARG A 159 -12.30 5.17 6.12
C ARG A 159 -13.11 4.18 5.29
N ALA A 160 -13.95 4.69 4.39
CA ALA A 160 -14.76 3.84 3.53
C ALA A 160 -13.90 2.91 2.65
N PHE A 161 -12.77 3.43 2.14
CA PHE A 161 -11.86 2.60 1.37
C PHE A 161 -11.10 1.58 2.23
N ALA A 162 -10.70 1.94 3.46
CA ALA A 162 -10.10 1.02 4.42
C ALA A 162 -11.05 -0.13 4.78
N GLU A 163 -12.35 0.14 4.94
CA GLU A 163 -13.38 -0.89 5.15
C GLU A 163 -13.49 -1.85 3.96
N THR A 164 -13.44 -1.31 2.73
CA THR A 164 -13.45 -2.12 1.50
C THR A 164 -12.21 -3.02 1.41
N VAL A 165 -11.03 -2.50 1.76
CA VAL A 165 -9.78 -3.27 1.73
C VAL A 165 -9.74 -4.31 2.85
N ASN A 166 -10.17 -3.96 4.07
CA ASN A 166 -10.21 -4.89 5.21
C ASN A 166 -11.17 -6.05 4.97
N ALA A 167 -12.21 -5.86 4.15
CA ALA A 167 -13.14 -6.90 3.75
C ALA A 167 -12.55 -7.92 2.76
N ALA A 168 -11.41 -7.64 2.11
CA ALA A 168 -10.80 -8.51 1.11
C ALA A 168 -9.83 -9.53 1.71
N ASP A 169 -9.76 -10.71 1.08
CA ASP A 169 -8.77 -11.75 1.35
C ASP A 169 -7.57 -11.63 0.38
N VAL A 170 -7.80 -11.05 -0.79
CA VAL A 170 -6.77 -10.76 -1.80
C VAL A 170 -6.88 -9.32 -2.29
N LEU A 171 -5.77 -8.61 -2.36
CA LEU A 171 -5.67 -7.31 -3.02
C LEU A 171 -4.84 -7.42 -4.30
N LEU A 172 -5.45 -7.11 -5.45
CA LEU A 172 -4.80 -7.12 -6.75
C LEU A 172 -4.68 -5.69 -7.29
N ALA A 173 -3.45 -5.25 -7.62
CA ALA A 173 -3.26 -3.97 -8.29
C ALA A 173 -1.98 -3.91 -9.12
N VAL A 174 -1.97 -2.97 -10.07
CA VAL A 174 -0.74 -2.55 -10.78
C VAL A 174 0.13 -1.74 -9.83
N HIS A 175 1.45 -1.99 -9.87
CA HIS A 175 2.44 -1.34 -9.02
C HIS A 175 2.25 0.18 -8.94
N GLY A 176 2.11 0.70 -7.72
CA GLY A 176 1.96 2.13 -7.48
C GLY A 176 1.25 2.41 -6.17
N ALA A 177 0.98 3.70 -5.91
CA ALA A 177 0.44 4.19 -4.64
C ALA A 177 -0.90 3.54 -4.20
N GLY A 178 -1.60 2.84 -5.10
CA GLY A 178 -2.78 2.04 -4.72
C GLY A 178 -2.42 0.87 -3.80
N LEU A 179 -1.25 0.26 -3.98
CA LEU A 179 -0.76 -0.85 -3.15
C LEU A 179 -0.41 -0.42 -1.72
N THR A 180 -0.30 0.88 -1.42
CA THR A 180 -0.19 1.36 -0.02
C THR A 180 -1.36 0.88 0.83
N ASN A 181 -2.53 0.65 0.23
CA ASN A 181 -3.71 0.18 0.95
C ASN A 181 -3.55 -1.23 1.54
N GLN A 182 -2.48 -1.97 1.20
CA GLN A 182 -2.14 -3.22 1.88
C GLN A 182 -2.09 -3.09 3.41
N ILE A 183 -1.82 -1.89 3.95
CA ILE A 183 -1.80 -1.61 5.40
C ILE A 183 -3.13 -1.91 6.10
N PHE A 184 -4.25 -1.98 5.36
CA PHE A 184 -5.59 -2.28 5.88
C PHE A 184 -6.00 -3.74 5.72
N LEU A 185 -5.21 -4.54 5.00
CA LEU A 185 -5.52 -5.95 4.82
C LEU A 185 -5.44 -6.70 6.16
N PRO A 186 -6.28 -7.73 6.34
CA PRO A 186 -6.12 -8.69 7.42
C PRO A 186 -4.76 -9.40 7.35
N THR A 187 -4.16 -9.70 8.49
CA THR A 187 -2.94 -10.52 8.58
C THR A 187 -3.17 -11.88 7.91
N GLY A 188 -2.23 -12.32 7.07
CA GLY A 188 -2.33 -13.54 6.28
C GLY A 188 -3.03 -13.39 4.92
N ALA A 189 -3.66 -12.24 4.64
CA ALA A 189 -4.22 -11.94 3.32
C ALA A 189 -3.13 -11.87 2.24
N VAL A 190 -3.53 -11.96 0.98
CA VAL A 190 -2.61 -12.01 -0.16
C VAL A 190 -2.56 -10.67 -0.90
N LEU A 191 -1.36 -10.12 -1.08
CA LEU A 191 -1.11 -9.03 -2.01
C LEU A 191 -0.63 -9.60 -3.35
N VAL A 192 -1.37 -9.32 -4.42
CA VAL A 192 -0.97 -9.62 -5.80
C VAL A 192 -0.60 -8.33 -6.50
N GLN A 193 0.68 -8.23 -6.89
CA GLN A 193 1.22 -7.07 -7.55
C GLN A 193 1.51 -7.35 -9.03
N ILE A 194 0.91 -6.57 -9.92
CA ILE A 194 1.31 -6.52 -11.33
C ILE A 194 2.46 -5.52 -11.46
N VAL A 195 3.66 -6.01 -11.78
CA VAL A 195 4.90 -5.25 -11.90
C VAL A 195 5.08 -4.77 -13.35
N PRO A 196 5.11 -3.45 -13.60
CA PRO A 196 5.31 -2.89 -14.95
C PRO A 196 6.67 -3.22 -15.56
N TRP A 197 6.77 -3.04 -16.88
CA TRP A 197 8.01 -3.24 -17.63
C TRP A 197 9.07 -2.21 -17.22
N GLY A 198 10.35 -2.60 -17.29
CA GLY A 198 11.47 -1.68 -17.12
C GLY A 198 12.37 -1.98 -15.92
N LYS A 199 12.65 -3.26 -15.62
CA LYS A 199 13.56 -3.69 -14.54
C LYS A 199 13.14 -3.16 -13.17
N MET A 200 11.88 -3.43 -12.83
CA MET A 200 11.21 -2.91 -11.63
C MET A 200 11.40 -3.79 -10.38
N ASP A 201 12.18 -4.86 -10.45
CA ASP A 201 12.32 -5.91 -9.42
C ASP A 201 12.68 -5.34 -8.05
N TRP A 202 13.67 -4.44 -8.01
CA TRP A 202 14.08 -3.78 -6.76
C TRP A 202 12.99 -2.90 -6.18
N MET A 203 12.30 -2.10 -7.02
CA MET A 203 11.20 -1.23 -6.57
C MET A 203 9.99 -2.04 -6.10
N ALA A 204 9.63 -3.10 -6.82
CA ALA A 204 8.56 -4.01 -6.45
C ALA A 204 8.82 -4.62 -5.07
N THR A 205 10.02 -5.16 -4.87
CA THR A 205 10.45 -5.76 -3.62
C THR A 205 10.46 -4.75 -2.48
N ASN A 206 11.08 -3.59 -2.66
CA ASN A 206 11.34 -2.67 -1.55
C ASN A 206 10.14 -1.77 -1.20
N PHE A 207 9.24 -1.47 -2.14
CA PHE A 207 8.07 -0.62 -1.85
C PHE A 207 6.86 -1.40 -1.37
N TYR A 208 6.71 -2.67 -1.77
CA TYR A 208 5.50 -3.44 -1.46
C TYR A 208 5.77 -4.88 -1.07
N GLY A 209 6.71 -5.59 -1.72
CA GLY A 209 6.97 -6.99 -1.43
C GLY A 209 7.52 -7.27 -0.02
N GLN A 210 8.57 -6.58 0.40
CA GLN A 210 9.11 -6.69 1.77
C GLN A 210 8.13 -6.09 2.80
N PRO A 211 7.54 -4.90 2.57
CA PRO A 211 6.48 -4.39 3.44
C PRO A 211 5.31 -5.34 3.66
N ALA A 212 4.85 -6.04 2.62
CA ALA A 212 3.79 -7.04 2.74
C ALA A 212 4.20 -8.15 3.72
N ARG A 213 5.41 -8.69 3.58
CA ARG A 213 5.94 -9.73 4.47
C ARG A 213 6.09 -9.25 5.92
N ASP A 214 6.58 -8.02 6.11
CA ASP A 214 6.72 -7.41 7.43
C ASP A 214 5.36 -7.13 8.09
N MET A 215 4.30 -6.98 7.29
CA MET A 215 2.89 -6.94 7.72
C MET A 215 2.26 -8.33 7.93
N GLN A 216 3.04 -9.40 7.74
CA GLN A 216 2.56 -10.79 7.75
C GLN A 216 1.49 -11.06 6.68
N LEU A 217 1.58 -10.37 5.55
CA LEU A 217 0.82 -10.69 4.35
C LEU A 217 1.60 -11.66 3.47
N ARG A 218 0.86 -12.40 2.65
CA ARG A 218 1.43 -13.25 1.59
C ARG A 218 1.58 -12.40 0.33
N TYR A 219 2.60 -12.67 -0.47
CA TYR A 219 2.95 -11.80 -1.60
C TYR A 219 3.18 -12.60 -2.88
N VAL A 220 2.46 -12.20 -3.93
CA VAL A 220 2.57 -12.73 -5.28
C VAL A 220 2.85 -11.58 -6.24
N GLU A 221 3.80 -11.75 -7.15
CA GLU A 221 4.14 -10.74 -8.15
C GLU A 221 4.13 -11.30 -9.56
N TYR A 222 3.59 -10.51 -10.47
CA TYR A 222 3.51 -10.81 -11.90
C TYR A 222 4.25 -9.74 -12.69
N TYR A 223 5.36 -10.11 -13.32
CA TYR A 223 6.11 -9.21 -14.19
C TYR A 223 5.52 -9.22 -15.59
N VAL A 224 5.06 -8.04 -16.03
CA VAL A 224 4.58 -7.88 -17.40
C VAL A 224 5.72 -7.98 -18.40
N SER A 225 5.43 -8.56 -19.55
CA SER A 225 6.34 -8.68 -20.69
C SER A 225 6.32 -7.42 -21.56
N GLU A 226 7.24 -7.39 -22.53
CA GLU A 226 7.28 -6.38 -23.59
C GLU A 226 5.94 -6.27 -24.34
N GLU A 227 5.22 -7.38 -24.50
CA GLU A 227 3.94 -7.41 -25.21
C GLU A 227 2.76 -6.89 -24.38
N GLU A 228 2.94 -6.69 -23.08
CA GLU A 228 1.88 -6.30 -22.16
C GLU A 228 2.02 -4.84 -21.69
N THR A 229 3.07 -4.13 -22.11
CA THR A 229 3.28 -2.72 -21.80
C THR A 229 2.86 -1.82 -22.96
N THR A 230 2.23 -0.68 -22.66
CA THR A 230 1.94 0.36 -23.68
C THR A 230 3.20 1.11 -24.14
N LEU A 231 4.37 0.84 -23.56
CA LEU A 231 5.61 1.44 -24.05
C LEU A 231 5.90 1.01 -25.50
N LYS A 232 5.42 -0.17 -25.91
CA LYS A 232 5.61 -0.70 -27.28
C LYS A 232 4.91 0.14 -28.34
N ASP A 233 3.91 0.91 -27.95
CA ASP A 233 3.16 1.81 -28.83
C ASP A 233 3.85 3.18 -28.96
N LYS A 234 4.81 3.47 -28.08
CA LYS A 234 5.52 4.78 -28.01
C LYS A 234 6.96 4.72 -28.48
N TYR A 235 7.61 3.55 -28.34
CA TYR A 235 9.02 3.37 -28.62
C TYR A 235 9.21 2.19 -29.57
N SER A 236 10.17 2.29 -30.48
CA SER A 236 10.57 1.15 -31.31
C SER A 236 11.19 0.05 -30.44
N ARG A 237 11.12 -1.21 -30.87
CA ARG A 237 11.72 -2.35 -30.15
C ARG A 237 13.24 -2.23 -29.97
N ASP A 238 13.91 -1.45 -30.82
CA ASP A 238 15.36 -1.17 -30.71
C ASP A 238 15.70 -0.01 -29.77
N HIS A 239 14.69 0.70 -29.26
CA HIS A 239 14.88 1.75 -28.28
C HIS A 239 15.43 1.21 -26.95
N TYR A 240 16.21 2.01 -26.22
CA TYR A 240 16.82 1.59 -24.95
C TYR A 240 15.80 1.21 -23.88
N VAL A 241 14.55 1.70 -23.98
CA VAL A 241 13.43 1.27 -23.12
C VAL A 241 13.21 -0.24 -23.14
N PHE A 242 13.55 -0.92 -24.23
CA PHE A 242 13.49 -2.39 -24.35
C PHE A 242 14.87 -3.04 -24.28
N LYS A 243 15.85 -2.49 -25.00
CA LYS A 243 17.20 -3.08 -25.08
C LYS A 243 18.03 -2.90 -23.83
N ASN A 244 17.89 -1.77 -23.14
CA ASN A 244 18.67 -1.45 -21.94
C ASN A 244 17.88 -0.54 -20.97
N PRO A 245 16.83 -1.07 -20.30
CA PRO A 245 15.98 -0.26 -19.42
C PRO A 245 16.74 0.41 -18.28
N MET A 246 17.91 -0.10 -17.89
CA MET A 246 18.76 0.48 -16.84
C MET A 246 19.24 1.91 -17.18
N GLN A 247 19.26 2.31 -18.45
CA GLN A 247 19.52 3.71 -18.81
C GLN A 247 18.45 4.66 -18.27
N ILE A 248 17.19 4.21 -18.16
CA ILE A 248 16.13 5.00 -17.52
C ILE A 248 16.44 5.16 -16.03
N HIS A 249 16.88 4.08 -15.36
CA HIS A 249 17.25 4.11 -13.95
C HIS A 249 18.43 5.05 -13.68
N ALA A 250 19.43 5.08 -14.58
CA ALA A 250 20.56 5.99 -14.48
C ALA A 250 20.16 7.48 -14.56
N GLY A 251 19.01 7.79 -15.20
CA GLY A 251 18.40 9.12 -15.21
C GLY A 251 17.65 9.50 -13.92
N GLY A 252 17.63 8.61 -12.92
CA GLY A 252 17.01 8.84 -11.61
C GLY A 252 15.48 8.81 -11.63
N TRP A 253 14.88 9.22 -10.51
CA TRP A 253 13.42 9.19 -10.31
C TRP A 253 12.63 9.96 -11.37
N PRO A 254 13.03 11.16 -11.84
CA PRO A 254 12.25 11.87 -12.86
C PRO A 254 12.08 11.06 -14.15
N ALA A 255 13.14 10.40 -14.62
CA ALA A 255 13.09 9.57 -15.83
C ALA A 255 12.22 8.32 -15.63
N LEU A 256 12.37 7.64 -14.49
CA LEU A 256 11.53 6.50 -14.11
C LEU A 256 10.05 6.89 -13.99
N ALA A 257 9.78 8.01 -13.32
CA ALA A 257 8.42 8.52 -13.11
C ALA A 257 7.75 8.86 -14.44
N GLU A 258 8.48 9.44 -15.39
CA GLU A 258 7.96 9.85 -16.69
C GLU A 258 7.72 8.67 -17.62
N ILE A 259 8.65 7.72 -17.70
CA ILE A 259 8.60 6.63 -18.69
C ILE A 259 7.93 5.40 -18.08
N VAL A 260 8.54 4.86 -17.02
CA VAL A 260 8.15 3.56 -16.46
C VAL A 260 6.86 3.68 -15.64
N MET A 261 6.70 4.72 -14.83
CA MET A 261 5.55 4.88 -13.94
C MET A 261 4.31 5.50 -14.61
N LYS A 262 4.38 5.81 -15.93
CA LYS A 262 3.25 6.25 -16.75
C LYS A 262 2.73 5.20 -17.71
N GLN A 263 3.42 4.08 -17.89
CA GLN A 263 2.92 3.02 -18.76
C GLN A 263 1.64 2.41 -18.18
N ASP A 264 0.70 2.10 -19.07
CA ASP A 264 -0.44 1.24 -18.75
C ASP A 264 -0.09 -0.21 -19.16
N VAL A 265 -0.86 -1.16 -18.65
CA VAL A 265 -0.59 -2.59 -18.86
C VAL A 265 -1.82 -3.33 -19.39
N MET A 266 -1.60 -4.24 -20.32
CA MET A 266 -2.59 -5.17 -20.83
C MET A 266 -2.10 -6.59 -20.56
N VAL A 267 -2.59 -7.19 -19.48
CA VAL A 267 -2.09 -8.47 -18.98
C VAL A 267 -2.54 -9.64 -19.87
N ASN A 268 -1.64 -10.55 -20.21
CA ASN A 268 -1.95 -11.80 -20.86
C ASN A 268 -2.56 -12.77 -19.82
N VAL A 269 -3.88 -12.97 -19.92
CA VAL A 269 -4.67 -13.77 -18.98
C VAL A 269 -4.18 -15.21 -18.86
N THR A 270 -3.69 -15.83 -19.95
CA THR A 270 -3.14 -17.19 -19.93
C THR A 270 -1.87 -17.26 -19.10
N ARG A 271 -0.98 -16.27 -19.24
CA ARG A 271 0.25 -16.18 -18.44
C ARG A 271 -0.01 -15.76 -17.00
N PHE A 272 -1.09 -15.03 -16.74
CA PHE A 272 -1.44 -14.55 -15.41
C PHE A 272 -2.17 -15.60 -14.57
N LYS A 273 -2.94 -16.50 -15.20
CA LYS A 273 -3.71 -17.57 -14.53
C LYS A 273 -2.92 -18.36 -13.47
N PRO A 274 -1.66 -18.81 -13.71
CA PRO A 274 -0.88 -19.51 -12.67
C PRO A 274 -0.59 -18.69 -11.42
N PHE A 275 -0.48 -17.36 -11.53
CA PHE A 275 -0.21 -16.47 -10.40
C PHE A 275 -1.48 -16.24 -9.56
N LEU A 276 -2.65 -16.22 -10.19
CA LEU A 276 -3.93 -16.18 -9.50
C LEU A 276 -4.23 -17.49 -8.76
N LEU A 277 -3.89 -18.64 -9.36
CA LEU A 277 -3.94 -19.94 -8.69
C LEU A 277 -3.00 -19.97 -7.47
N LYS A 278 -1.76 -19.49 -7.63
CA LYS A 278 -0.84 -19.33 -6.50
C LYS A 278 -1.44 -18.46 -5.39
N ALA A 279 -2.18 -17.39 -5.72
CA ALA A 279 -2.85 -16.57 -4.72
C ALA A 279 -3.96 -17.33 -3.96
N LEU A 280 -4.66 -18.26 -4.60
CA LEU A 280 -5.60 -19.17 -3.93
C LEU A 280 -4.88 -20.15 -3.00
N ASP A 281 -3.79 -20.77 -3.47
CA ASP A 281 -2.99 -21.70 -2.65
C ASP A 281 -2.47 -21.00 -1.40
N GLN A 282 -2.02 -19.75 -1.56
CA GLN A 282 -1.62 -18.91 -0.44
C GLN A 282 -2.76 -18.60 0.54
N LEU A 283 -4.05 -18.79 0.24
CA LEU A 283 -5.12 -18.64 1.24
C LEU A 283 -5.44 -19.94 1.99
N GLN A 284 -4.84 -21.07 1.60
CA GLN A 284 -5.12 -22.39 2.17
C GLN A 284 -4.14 -22.80 3.29
N ASP A 285 -2.88 -22.34 3.23
CA ASP A 285 -1.94 -22.49 4.37
C ASP A 285 -2.20 -21.43 5.46
#